data_AF-A0A0F9IXX3-F1
#
_entry.id   AF-A0A0F9IXX3-F1
#
_cell.length_a   1.000
_cell.length_b   1.000
_cell.length_c   1.000
_cell.angle_alpha   90.00
_cell.angle_beta   90.00
_cell.angle_gamma   90.00
#
_symmetry.space_group_name_H-M   'P 1'
#
loop_
_entity.id
_entity.type
_entity.pdbx_description
1 polymer ?
#
loop_
_entity_poly.entity_id
_entity_poly.type
_entity_poly.pdbx_seq_one_letter_code
_entity_poly.pdbx_strand_id
1 'polypeptide(L)'
;MERHPIIHLRLDGDAAFSDLQDKMDKVIHLAGDFTIAALERGMESGRPSLVLRIDLPDGRVVMQETSVRLFLAAAAAIRGRFGDPE
;
A
#
# COMPACT_ATOMS: atom_id res chain seq x y z
N MET A 1 -12.09 3.18 19.70
CA MET A 1 -11.35 1.99 19.25
C MET A 1 -10.42 2.45 18.15
N GLU A 2 -9.13 2.57 18.43
CA GLU A 2 -8.14 2.94 17.40
C GLU A 2 -8.15 1.90 16.28
N ARG A 3 -8.30 2.34 15.03
CA ARG A 3 -8.15 1.45 13.88
C ARG A 3 -6.66 1.29 13.61
N HIS A 4 -6.13 0.10 13.85
CA HIS A 4 -4.79 -0.23 13.40
C HIS A 4 -4.80 -0.50 11.89
N PRO A 5 -3.86 0.06 11.12
CA PRO A 5 -3.73 -0.25 9.70
C PRO A 5 -3.38 -1.74 9.52
N ILE A 6 -4.02 -2.39 8.55
CA ILE A 6 -3.80 -3.80 8.18
C ILE A 6 -3.38 -3.85 6.70
N ILE A 7 -2.34 -4.62 6.40
CA ILE A 7 -1.96 -4.96 5.02
C ILE A 7 -2.52 -6.35 4.72
N HIS A 8 -3.49 -6.42 3.81
CA HIS A 8 -4.00 -7.68 3.27
C HIS A 8 -3.15 -8.10 2.06
N LEU A 9 -2.19 -8.99 2.28
CA LEU A 9 -1.30 -9.50 1.23
C LEU A 9 -1.85 -10.80 0.63
N ARG A 10 -1.90 -10.87 -0.71
CA ARG A 10 -2.15 -12.10 -1.49
C ARG A 10 -0.91 -12.37 -2.33
N LEU A 11 -0.26 -13.52 -2.15
CA LEU A 11 0.97 -13.88 -2.87
C LEU A 11 0.70 -14.49 -4.24
N ASP A 12 -0.42 -15.19 -4.39
CA ASP A 12 -0.93 -15.67 -5.68
C ASP A 12 -2.06 -14.72 -6.12
N GLY A 13 -1.66 -13.65 -6.81
CA GLY A 13 -2.52 -12.51 -7.15
C GLY A 13 -3.24 -12.61 -8.50
N ASP A 14 -3.09 -13.72 -9.22
CA ASP A 14 -3.79 -13.91 -10.50
C ASP A 14 -5.31 -13.89 -10.27
N ALA A 15 -6.02 -13.11 -11.09
CA ALA A 15 -7.44 -12.80 -10.91
C ALA A 15 -7.79 -12.13 -9.54
N ALA A 16 -6.81 -11.55 -8.84
CA ALA A 16 -7.10 -10.73 -7.67
C ALA A 16 -8.04 -9.59 -8.04
N PHE A 17 -8.91 -9.24 -7.09
CA PHE A 17 -9.91 -8.19 -7.22
C PHE A 17 -10.94 -8.45 -8.34
N SER A 18 -11.22 -9.72 -8.65
CA SER A 18 -12.28 -10.10 -9.60
C SER A 18 -13.66 -9.54 -9.21
N ASP A 19 -13.88 -9.26 -7.94
CA ASP A 19 -15.08 -8.60 -7.41
C ASP A 19 -15.27 -7.14 -7.88
N LEU A 20 -14.25 -6.57 -8.52
CA LEU A 20 -14.30 -5.24 -9.14
C LEU A 20 -14.64 -5.28 -10.64
N GLN A 21 -14.60 -6.43 -11.31
CA GLN A 21 -14.77 -6.52 -12.78
C GLN A 21 -16.06 -5.84 -13.27
N ASP A 22 -17.17 -6.03 -12.55
CA ASP A 22 -18.46 -5.42 -12.88
C ASP A 22 -18.66 -4.01 -12.29
N LYS A 23 -17.60 -3.41 -11.72
CA LYS A 23 -17.60 -2.10 -11.04
C LYS A 23 -16.48 -1.18 -11.53
N MET A 24 -15.98 -1.41 -12.75
CA MET A 24 -14.86 -0.65 -13.33
C MET A 24 -15.16 0.86 -13.44
N ASP A 25 -16.44 1.24 -13.54
CA ASP A 25 -16.91 2.63 -13.49
C ASP A 25 -16.59 3.34 -12.15
N LYS A 26 -16.34 2.57 -11.09
CA LYS A 26 -16.03 3.06 -9.73
C LYS A 26 -14.56 2.91 -9.36
N VAL A 27 -13.74 2.36 -10.26
CA VAL A 27 -12.32 2.12 -10.01
C VAL A 27 -11.50 3.24 -10.62
N ILE A 28 -10.70 3.91 -9.78
CA ILE A 28 -9.62 4.76 -10.27
C ILE A 28 -8.44 3.83 -10.58
N HIS A 29 -8.29 3.50 -11.86
CA HIS A 29 -7.10 2.79 -12.33
C HIS A 29 -6.02 3.80 -12.69
N LEU A 30 -5.02 3.94 -11.82
CA LEU A 30 -3.87 4.81 -12.05
C LEU A 30 -2.63 3.96 -12.33
N ALA A 31 -2.08 4.12 -13.54
CA ALA A 31 -0.77 3.60 -13.90
C ALA A 31 0.20 4.78 -14.03
N GLY A 32 1.07 4.96 -13.05
CA GLY A 32 2.00 6.08 -12.99
C GLY A 32 2.77 6.12 -11.67
N ASP A 33 3.51 7.21 -11.49
CA ASP A 33 4.35 7.39 -10.32
C ASP A 33 3.52 7.58 -9.04
N PHE A 34 4.06 7.09 -7.94
CA PHE A 34 3.55 7.36 -6.59
C PHE A 34 4.74 7.54 -5.65
N THR A 35 4.53 8.19 -4.52
CA THR A 35 5.60 8.47 -3.55
C THR A 35 5.43 7.60 -2.31
N ILE A 36 6.54 7.04 -1.82
CA ILE A 36 6.63 6.47 -0.47
C ILE A 36 7.55 7.37 0.36
N ALA A 37 7.06 7.85 1.51
CA ALA A 37 7.87 8.60 2.47
C ALA A 37 7.93 7.85 3.80
N ALA A 38 9.15 7.57 4.29
CA ALA A 38 9.36 7.04 5.64
C ALA A 38 9.47 8.20 6.65
N LEU A 39 8.78 8.08 7.78
CA LEU A 39 8.77 9.06 8.85
C LEU A 39 9.35 8.41 10.11
N GLU A 40 10.55 8.81 10.51
CA GLU A 40 11.31 8.18 11.61
C GLU A 40 10.51 8.07 12.92
N ARG A 41 9.63 9.04 13.19
CA ARG A 41 8.79 9.11 14.39
C ARG A 41 7.32 9.36 14.07
N GLY A 42 6.84 8.82 12.95
CA GLY A 42 5.51 9.14 12.44
C GLY A 42 4.33 8.43 13.13
N MET A 43 4.56 7.49 14.05
CA MET A 43 3.50 6.93 14.90
C MET A 43 3.43 7.65 16.25
N GLU A 44 2.27 7.69 16.90
CA GLU A 44 2.09 8.23 18.27
C GLU A 44 3.07 7.59 19.28
N SER A 45 3.38 6.29 19.11
CA SER A 45 4.36 5.57 19.91
C SER A 45 5.82 6.02 19.71
N GLY A 46 6.09 6.95 18.79
CA GLY A 46 7.43 7.39 18.37
C GLY A 46 8.14 6.43 17.41
N ARG A 47 7.51 5.31 17.04
CA ARG A 47 8.05 4.36 16.06
C ARG A 47 7.92 4.87 14.61
N PRO A 48 8.74 4.37 13.67
CA PRO A 48 8.64 4.76 12.28
C PRO A 48 7.31 4.35 11.62
N SER A 49 6.74 5.28 10.86
CA SER A 49 5.64 5.02 9.91
C SER A 49 6.08 5.30 8.48
N LEU A 50 5.24 4.94 7.52
CA LEU A 50 5.38 5.39 6.14
C LEU A 50 4.04 5.89 5.60
N VAL A 51 4.14 6.75 4.60
CA VAL A 51 3.00 7.25 3.84
C VAL A 51 3.17 6.90 2.37
N LEU A 52 2.13 6.32 1.76
CA LEU A 52 1.98 6.24 0.32
C LEU A 52 1.14 7.44 -0.15
N ARG A 53 1.68 8.24 -1.06
CA ARG A 53 1.00 9.38 -1.70
C ARG A 53 0.75 9.07 -3.16
N ILE A 54 -0.49 9.24 -3.59
CA ILE A 54 -0.96 9.08 -4.96
C ILE A 54 -1.69 10.37 -5.37
N ASP A 55 -1.16 11.07 -6.37
CA ASP A 55 -1.78 12.27 -6.94
C ASP A 55 -2.77 11.86 -8.05
N LEU A 56 -4.02 12.28 -7.95
CA LEU A 56 -5.08 11.96 -8.90
C LEU A 56 -5.16 12.99 -10.04
N PRO A 57 -5.61 12.61 -11.25
CA PRO A 57 -5.67 13.52 -12.40
C PRO A 57 -6.56 14.75 -12.21
N ASP A 58 -7.53 14.68 -11.30
CA ASP A 58 -8.42 15.79 -10.96
C ASP A 58 -7.86 16.72 -9.86
N GLY A 59 -6.59 16.54 -9.49
CA GLY A 59 -5.89 17.33 -8.49
C GLY A 59 -6.13 16.90 -7.04
N ARG A 60 -6.95 15.88 -6.78
CA ARG A 60 -7.08 15.28 -5.44
C ARG A 60 -5.88 14.39 -5.12
N VAL A 61 -5.63 14.15 -3.82
CA VAL A 61 -4.51 13.31 -3.37
C VAL A 61 -5.04 12.21 -2.45
N VAL A 62 -4.62 10.98 -2.69
CA VAL A 62 -4.82 9.85 -1.77
C VAL A 62 -3.55 9.67 -0.94
N MET A 63 -3.71 9.67 0.38
CA MET A 63 -2.67 9.32 1.33
C MET A 63 -3.07 8.08 2.09
N GLN A 64 -2.17 7.10 2.17
CA GLN A 64 -2.36 5.92 3.01
C GLN A 64 -1.16 5.73 3.91
N GLU A 65 -1.42 5.53 5.20
CA GLU A 65 -0.37 5.42 6.21
C GLU A 65 -0.34 4.03 6.84
N THR A 66 0.86 3.56 7.13
CA THR A 66 1.07 2.32 7.89
C THR A 66 2.40 2.37 8.64
N SER A 67 2.66 1.39 9.51
CA SER A 67 3.98 1.28 10.13
C SER A 67 5.01 0.75 9.14
N VAL A 68 6.26 1.22 9.24
CA VAL A 68 7.39 0.65 8.47
C VAL A 68 7.50 -0.85 8.70
N ARG A 69 7.28 -1.31 9.94
CA ARG A 69 7.31 -2.72 10.31
C ARG A 69 6.33 -3.57 9.49
N LEU A 70 5.08 -3.13 9.34
CA LEU A 70 4.07 -3.89 8.59
C LEU A 70 4.42 -3.95 7.10
N PHE A 71 4.87 -2.84 6.52
CA PHE A 71 5.26 -2.80 5.13
C PHE A 71 6.46 -3.69 4.81
N LEU A 72 7.50 -3.64 5.65
CA LEU A 72 8.67 -4.51 5.49
C LEU A 72 8.31 -5.99 5.67
N ALA A 73 7.36 -6.33 6.56
CA ALA A 73 6.87 -7.70 6.68
C ALA A 73 6.17 -8.17 5.40
N ALA A 74 5.36 -7.31 4.77
CA ALA A 74 4.73 -7.62 3.49
C ALA A 74 5.78 -7.78 2.36
N ALA A 75 6.74 -6.86 2.28
CA ALA A 75 7.83 -6.93 1.30
C ALA A 75 8.69 -8.20 1.49
N ALA A 76 8.99 -8.59 2.72
CA ALA A 76 9.73 -9.81 3.02
C ALA A 76 8.96 -11.08 2.58
N ALA A 77 7.64 -11.10 2.74
CA ALA A 77 6.81 -12.22 2.27
C ALA A 77 6.79 -12.31 0.73
N ILE A 78 6.69 -11.17 0.04
CA ILE A 78 6.77 -11.10 -1.43
C ILE A 78 8.15 -11.61 -1.89
N ARG A 79 9.23 -11.09 -1.31
CA ARG A 79 10.59 -11.54 -1.60
C ARG A 79 10.77 -13.04 -1.36
N GLY A 80 10.20 -13.59 -0.29
CA GLY A 80 10.24 -15.03 -0.03
C GLY A 80 9.60 -15.89 -1.13
N ARG A 81 8.60 -15.35 -1.85
CA ARG A 81 7.89 -16.05 -2.93
C ARG A 81 8.53 -15.86 -4.31
N PHE A 82 9.10 -14.69 -4.57
CA PHE A 82 9.55 -14.27 -5.90
C PHE A 82 11.07 -14.03 -6.03
N GLY A 83 11.82 -14.06 -4.93
CA GLY A 83 13.24 -13.72 -4.91
C GLY A 83 13.48 -12.22 -4.75
N ASP A 84 14.76 -11.84 -4.81
CA ASP A 84 15.17 -10.44 -4.86
C ASP A 84 14.92 -9.86 -6.27
N PRO A 85 14.54 -8.57 -6.38
CA PRO A 85 14.49 -7.91 -7.68
C PRO A 85 15.90 -7.87 -8.32
N GLU A 86 15.95 -7.99 -9.65
CA GLU A 86 17.19 -7.83 -10.42
C GLU A 86 17.79 -6.42 -10.30
#